data_AF-R7D3B0-F1
#
_entry.id   AF-R7D3B0-F1
#
_cell.length_a   1.000
_cell.length_b   1.000
_cell.length_c   1.000
_cell.angle_alpha   90.00
_cell.angle_beta   90.00
_cell.angle_gamma   90.00
#
_symmetry.space_group_name_H-M   'P 1'
#
loop_
_entity.id
_entity.type
_entity.pdbx_description
1 polymer ?
#
loop_
_entity_poly.entity_id
_entity_poly.type
_entity_poly.pdbx_seq_one_letter_code
_entity_poly.pdbx_strand_id
1 'polypeptide(L)'
;MSASEFGTREVAFSTILNNLDGADVDGSFSTASCLQDNGSYSVVDMKSAAETAQEAGLSLFGGTLCSDQGQCASYYNSLIEPVIIPFVPEEGSIVVADFEKDALGTSYPLTGRAPAPWWKTPTATVARCSVWETRPPV
;
A
#
# COMPACT_ATOMS: atom_id res chain seq x y z
N MET A 1 24.95 -7.24 26.77
CA MET A 1 24.76 -6.27 27.87
C MET A 1 24.03 -5.10 27.29
N SER A 2 22.83 -4.82 27.78
CA SER A 2 22.03 -3.68 27.33
C SER A 2 22.58 -2.35 27.87
N ALA A 3 22.21 -1.21 27.27
CA ALA A 3 22.62 0.12 27.76
C ALA A 3 22.22 0.37 29.22
N SER A 4 21.05 -0.12 29.65
CA SER A 4 20.59 0.02 31.02
C SER A 4 21.48 -0.73 32.02
N GLU A 5 21.86 -1.97 31.70
CA GLU A 5 22.80 -2.78 32.50
C GLU A 5 24.23 -2.21 32.47
N PHE A 6 24.63 -1.58 31.37
CA PHE A 6 25.91 -0.89 31.31
C PHE A 6 25.92 0.33 32.24
N GLY A 7 24.80 1.05 32.32
CA GLY A 7 24.62 2.20 33.20
C GLY A 7 24.61 1.87 34.70
N THR A 8 24.25 0.64 35.11
CA THR A 8 24.25 0.25 36.54
C THR A 8 25.66 0.02 37.11
N ARG A 9 26.70 -0.03 36.26
CA ARG A 9 28.12 -0.15 36.67
C ARG A 9 28.41 -1.31 37.61
N GLU A 10 27.72 -2.43 37.42
CA GLU A 10 27.85 -3.62 38.28
C GLU A 10 29.13 -4.45 37.95
N VAL A 11 29.18 -5.70 38.42
CA VAL A 11 30.36 -6.59 38.33
C VAL A 11 30.85 -6.78 36.88
N ALA A 12 29.94 -6.83 35.91
CA ALA A 12 30.32 -6.93 34.50
C ALA A 12 31.10 -5.69 34.03
N PHE A 13 30.65 -4.50 34.42
CA PHE A 13 31.29 -3.22 34.08
C PHE A 13 32.67 -3.08 34.69
N SER A 14 32.85 -3.44 35.98
CA SER A 14 34.15 -3.40 36.63
C SER A 14 35.12 -4.45 36.08
N THR A 15 34.62 -5.59 35.61
CA THR A 15 35.45 -6.60 34.93
C THR A 15 35.95 -6.07 33.58
N ILE A 16 35.08 -5.40 32.81
CA ILE A 16 35.45 -4.76 31.54
C ILE A 16 36.50 -3.68 31.79
N LEU A 17 36.27 -2.76 32.72
CA LEU A 17 37.20 -1.68 33.04
C LEU A 17 38.62 -2.13 33.40
N ASN A 18 38.75 -3.25 34.10
CA ASN A 18 40.06 -3.73 34.57
C ASN A 18 40.81 -4.58 33.53
N ASN A 19 40.12 -5.10 32.50
CA ASN A 19 40.69 -6.11 31.61
C ASN A 19 40.58 -5.78 30.12
N LEU A 20 39.75 -4.80 29.73
CA LEU A 20 39.41 -4.49 28.35
C LEU A 20 39.45 -2.99 28.09
N ASP A 21 39.93 -2.61 26.90
CA ASP A 21 39.99 -1.20 26.44
C ASP A 21 38.69 -0.74 25.73
N GLY A 22 37.76 -1.67 25.51
CA GLY A 22 36.49 -1.34 24.89
C GLY A 22 35.41 -2.42 25.05
N ALA A 23 34.18 -2.02 24.79
CA ALA A 23 33.00 -2.86 24.91
C ALA A 23 32.00 -2.60 23.76
N ASP A 24 31.25 -3.64 23.41
CA ASP A 24 30.04 -3.53 22.61
C ASP A 24 28.83 -3.56 23.55
N VAL A 25 27.96 -2.55 23.44
CA VAL A 25 26.73 -2.45 24.23
C VAL A 25 25.58 -2.87 23.33
N ASP A 26 25.28 -4.17 23.45
CA ASP A 26 24.29 -4.88 22.67
C ASP A 26 22.93 -4.15 22.65
N GLY A 27 22.29 -4.19 21.50
CA GLY A 27 20.97 -3.62 21.25
C GLY A 27 20.90 -2.09 21.31
N SER A 28 21.95 -1.36 21.66
CA SER A 28 21.87 0.11 21.84
C SER A 28 22.11 0.89 20.56
N PHE A 29 22.75 0.25 19.58
CA PHE A 29 23.15 0.83 18.29
C PHE A 29 22.49 0.14 17.09
N SER A 30 21.52 -0.74 17.32
CA SER A 30 20.86 -1.49 16.25
C SER A 30 19.74 -0.67 15.59
N THR A 31 19.48 -0.89 14.31
CA THR A 31 18.35 -0.23 13.63
C THR A 31 17.00 -0.53 14.29
N ALA A 32 16.80 -1.72 14.87
CA ALA A 32 15.56 -2.09 15.53
C ALA A 32 15.27 -1.30 16.81
N SER A 33 16.29 -0.88 17.55
CA SER A 33 16.12 -0.11 18.79
C SER A 33 16.12 1.39 18.54
N CYS A 34 16.78 1.84 17.47
CA CYS A 34 16.96 3.25 17.21
C CYS A 34 15.93 3.81 16.22
N LEU A 35 15.41 3.01 15.28
CA LEU A 35 14.42 3.46 14.31
C LEU A 35 13.00 3.29 14.86
N GLN A 36 12.26 4.38 14.96
CA GLN A 36 10.86 4.39 15.36
C GLN A 36 9.93 4.11 14.18
N ASP A 37 8.70 3.70 14.46
CA ASP A 37 7.66 3.39 13.46
C ASP A 37 7.32 4.57 12.53
N ASN A 38 7.59 5.80 12.98
CA ASN A 38 7.38 7.01 12.18
C ASN A 38 8.57 7.39 11.28
N GLY A 39 9.62 6.55 11.23
CA GLY A 39 10.84 6.79 10.46
C GLY A 39 11.85 7.73 11.12
N SER A 40 11.60 8.18 12.36
CA SER A 40 12.55 8.98 13.13
C SER A 40 13.53 8.11 13.92
N TYR A 41 14.70 8.66 14.26
CA TYR A 41 15.72 7.97 15.04
C TYR A 41 15.73 8.44 16.51
N SER A 42 15.66 7.49 17.45
CA SER A 42 15.98 7.68 18.86
C SER A 42 17.45 7.37 19.11
N VAL A 43 18.16 8.30 19.77
CA VAL A 43 19.57 8.15 20.17
C VAL A 43 19.75 8.21 21.69
N VAL A 44 18.66 8.08 22.45
CA VAL A 44 18.67 8.24 23.91
C VAL A 44 19.58 7.19 24.56
N ASP A 45 19.39 5.92 24.21
CA ASP A 45 20.17 4.82 24.77
C ASP A 45 21.62 4.85 24.30
N MET A 46 21.86 5.19 23.03
CA MET A 46 23.21 5.42 22.50
C MET A 46 23.95 6.48 23.29
N LYS A 47 23.28 7.60 23.58
CA LYS A 47 23.87 8.73 24.30
C LYS A 47 24.18 8.33 25.74
N SER A 48 23.26 7.68 26.43
CA SER A 48 23.48 7.21 27.80
C SER A 48 24.63 6.20 27.89
N ALA A 49 24.72 5.27 26.94
CA ALA A 49 25.84 4.33 26.85
C ALA A 49 27.17 5.07 26.57
N ALA A 50 27.16 6.01 25.62
CA ALA A 50 28.35 6.79 25.26
C ALA A 50 28.86 7.67 26.40
N GLU A 51 27.98 8.34 27.13
CA GLU A 51 28.33 9.12 28.32
C GLU A 51 28.94 8.23 29.40
N THR A 52 28.32 7.09 29.67
CA THR A 52 28.82 6.11 30.67
C THR A 52 30.20 5.59 30.30
N ALA A 53 30.43 5.25 29.02
CA ALA A 53 31.72 4.76 28.55
C ALA A 53 32.80 5.86 28.57
N GLN A 54 32.43 7.09 28.19
CA GLN A 54 33.34 8.23 28.20
C GLN A 54 33.82 8.56 29.61
N GLU A 55 32.92 8.58 30.60
CA GLU A 55 33.29 8.75 32.02
C GLU A 55 34.23 7.65 32.53
N ALA A 56 34.10 6.45 31.97
CA ALA A 56 34.89 5.29 32.33
C ALA A 56 36.20 5.16 31.55
N GLY A 57 36.43 6.02 30.55
CA GLY A 57 37.60 5.92 29.66
C GLY A 57 37.58 4.70 28.74
N LEU A 58 36.40 4.14 28.45
CA LEU A 58 36.20 2.97 27.62
C LEU A 58 35.85 3.36 26.17
N SER A 59 36.40 2.62 25.20
CA SER A 59 35.98 2.74 23.81
C SER A 59 34.72 1.92 23.56
N LEU A 60 33.70 2.52 22.94
CA LEU A 60 32.50 1.79 22.51
C LEU A 60 32.60 1.39 21.05
N PHE A 61 32.32 0.13 20.78
CA PHE A 61 32.07 -0.36 19.43
C PHE A 61 30.58 -0.28 19.16
N GLY A 62 30.19 0.55 18.19
CA GLY A 62 28.83 0.59 17.72
C GLY A 62 28.49 -0.73 17.01
N GLY A 63 27.28 -1.23 17.28
CA GLY A 63 26.74 -2.41 16.62
C GLY A 63 26.54 -2.22 15.11
N THR A 64 25.76 -3.11 14.50
CA THR A 64 25.65 -3.17 13.04
C THR A 64 24.74 -2.08 12.47
N LEU A 65 25.26 -1.28 11.53
CA LEU A 65 24.50 -0.22 10.85
C LEU A 65 23.48 -0.77 9.84
N CYS A 66 23.86 -1.82 9.12
CA CYS A 66 23.03 -2.48 8.12
C CYS A 66 23.16 -4.00 8.29
N SER A 67 22.06 -4.65 8.65
CA SER A 67 21.99 -6.09 8.90
C SER A 67 20.67 -6.62 8.34
N ASP A 68 20.63 -7.89 7.95
CA ASP A 68 19.39 -8.62 7.66
C ASP A 68 18.58 -8.89 8.93
N GLN A 69 19.27 -8.98 10.08
CA GLN A 69 18.69 -9.16 11.41
C GLN A 69 18.72 -7.86 12.21
N GLY A 70 17.68 -7.58 13.01
CA GLY A 70 17.62 -6.36 13.83
C GLY A 70 17.16 -5.12 13.07
N GLN A 71 16.28 -5.29 12.07
CA GLN A 71 15.60 -4.21 11.36
C GLN A 71 14.27 -3.82 12.04
N CYS A 72 13.86 -2.56 11.88
CA CYS A 72 12.55 -2.09 12.33
C CYS A 72 11.45 -2.56 11.35
N ALA A 73 10.92 -3.77 11.59
CA ALA A 73 9.96 -4.40 10.69
C ALA A 73 8.66 -3.60 10.54
N SER A 74 8.18 -2.96 11.61
CA SER A 74 6.99 -2.10 11.58
C SER A 74 7.14 -0.95 10.58
N TYR A 75 8.28 -0.23 10.62
CA TYR A 75 8.56 0.86 9.69
C TYR A 75 8.77 0.36 8.25
N TYR A 76 9.59 -0.67 8.04
CA TYR A 76 9.83 -1.15 6.67
C TYR A 76 8.58 -1.74 6.02
N ASN A 77 7.72 -2.41 6.79
CA ASN A 77 6.46 -2.95 6.29
C ASN A 77 5.47 -1.85 5.91
N SER A 78 5.47 -0.71 6.60
CA SER A 78 4.60 0.42 6.24
C SER A 78 5.02 1.08 4.92
N LEU A 79 6.30 1.02 4.54
CA LEU A 79 6.77 1.56 3.26
C LEU A 79 6.31 0.74 2.05
N ILE A 80 6.02 -0.54 2.24
CA ILE A 80 5.61 -1.46 1.17
C ILE A 80 4.12 -1.79 1.22
N GLU A 81 3.36 -1.16 2.12
CA GLU A 81 1.93 -1.44 2.26
C GLU A 81 1.15 -0.97 1.01
N PRO A 82 0.22 -1.79 0.49
CA PRO A 82 -0.53 -1.43 -0.69
C PRO A 82 -1.51 -0.29 -0.38
N VAL A 83 -1.46 0.77 -1.19
CA VAL A 83 -2.44 1.86 -1.13
C VAL A 83 -3.77 1.37 -1.68
N ILE A 84 -4.78 1.24 -0.81
CA ILE A 84 -6.15 0.92 -1.22
C ILE A 84 -6.76 2.18 -1.82
N ILE A 85 -6.92 2.22 -3.15
CA ILE A 85 -7.65 3.29 -3.82
C ILE A 85 -9.15 2.99 -3.68
N PRO A 86 -9.92 3.82 -2.95
CA PRO A 86 -11.36 3.59 -2.84
C PRO A 86 -12.01 3.79 -4.20
N PHE A 87 -12.59 2.73 -4.75
CA PHE A 87 -13.41 2.80 -5.95
C PHE A 87 -14.86 3.01 -5.53
N VAL A 88 -15.46 4.12 -5.97
CA VAL A 88 -16.92 4.33 -5.91
C VAL A 88 -17.46 3.99 -7.30
N PRO A 89 -18.24 2.91 -7.47
CA PRO A 89 -18.89 2.62 -8.73
C PRO A 89 -19.95 3.70 -8.99
N GLU A 90 -19.79 4.50 -10.03
CA GLU A 90 -20.91 5.25 -10.58
C GLU A 90 -21.76 4.28 -11.44
N GLU A 91 -22.85 3.80 -10.86
CA GLU A 91 -23.89 3.11 -11.63
C GLU A 91 -24.69 4.13 -12.46
N GLY A 92 -24.22 4.40 -13.67
CA GLY A 92 -24.99 5.09 -14.70
C GLY A 92 -25.60 4.09 -15.67
N SER A 93 -26.93 3.96 -15.70
CA SER A 93 -27.61 3.30 -16.81
C SER A 93 -27.69 4.26 -18.00
N ILE A 94 -26.84 4.05 -19.00
CA ILE A 94 -27.01 4.69 -20.31
C ILE A 94 -28.16 3.99 -21.05
N VAL A 95 -29.38 4.48 -20.88
CA VAL A 95 -30.53 4.08 -21.70
C VAL A 95 -30.37 4.75 -23.07
N VAL A 96 -29.81 4.01 -24.03
CA VAL A 96 -29.57 4.52 -25.40
C VAL A 96 -30.88 4.64 -26.19
N ALA A 97 -31.91 3.85 -25.85
CA ALA A 97 -33.28 3.99 -26.37
C ALA A 97 -34.27 3.29 -25.42
N ASP A 98 -35.40 3.93 -25.11
CA ASP A 98 -36.47 3.37 -24.27
C ASP A 98 -37.67 2.95 -25.16
N PHE A 99 -37.61 1.71 -25.64
CA PHE A 99 -38.60 1.16 -26.56
C PHE A 99 -40.01 1.01 -25.96
N GLU A 100 -40.16 1.12 -24.64
CA GLU A 100 -41.46 0.99 -23.95
C GLU A 100 -42.17 2.34 -23.74
N LYS A 101 -41.43 3.46 -23.80
CA LYS A 101 -42.01 4.82 -23.70
C LYS A 101 -42.14 5.55 -25.03
N ASP A 102 -41.43 5.11 -26.06
CA ASP A 102 -41.44 5.78 -27.36
C ASP A 102 -42.69 5.46 -28.19
N ALA A 103 -43.26 6.50 -28.83
CA ALA A 103 -44.55 6.43 -29.51
C ALA A 103 -44.47 5.76 -30.90
N LEU A 104 -45.48 4.93 -31.24
CA LEU A 104 -45.95 4.61 -32.61
C LEU A 104 -45.16 5.23 -33.79
N GLY A 105 -43.99 4.72 -34.20
CA GLY A 105 -43.25 5.17 -35.39
C GLY A 105 -41.94 5.95 -35.20
N THR A 106 -41.45 6.19 -33.97
CA THR A 106 -40.09 6.71 -33.70
C THR A 106 -38.99 5.97 -34.47
N SER A 107 -38.26 6.68 -35.33
CA SER A 107 -37.18 6.12 -36.14
C SER A 107 -35.81 6.42 -35.52
N TYR A 108 -34.98 5.40 -35.33
CA TYR A 108 -33.61 5.60 -34.87
C TYR A 108 -32.63 5.64 -36.04
N PRO A 109 -31.68 6.60 -36.08
CA PRO A 109 -30.70 6.69 -37.14
C PRO A 109 -29.77 5.46 -37.10
N LEU A 110 -29.76 4.68 -38.17
CA LEU A 110 -28.79 3.59 -38.38
C LEU A 110 -27.61 4.13 -39.18
N THR A 111 -26.38 3.82 -38.75
CA THR A 111 -25.20 4.08 -39.59
C THR A 111 -25.18 3.10 -40.77
N GLY A 112 -25.48 3.61 -41.98
CA GLY A 112 -25.25 2.90 -43.24
C GLY A 112 -26.46 2.43 -44.06
N ARG A 113 -27.72 2.63 -43.62
CA ARG A 113 -28.91 2.35 -44.46
C ARG A 113 -30.15 3.14 -43.99
N ALA A 114 -31.12 3.33 -44.88
CA ALA A 114 -32.35 4.08 -44.64
C ALA A 114 -33.11 3.62 -43.38
N PRO A 115 -33.74 4.54 -42.62
CA PRO A 115 -34.43 4.23 -41.37
C PRO A 115 -35.62 3.28 -41.57
N ALA A 116 -35.79 2.32 -40.66
CA ALA A 116 -36.91 1.37 -40.66
C ALA A 116 -38.00 1.81 -39.67
N PRO A 117 -39.26 2.03 -40.11
CA PRO A 117 -40.37 2.35 -39.21
C PRO A 117 -40.84 1.10 -38.47
N TRP A 118 -41.21 1.27 -37.20
CA TRP A 118 -41.77 0.20 -36.37
C TRP A 118 -43.30 0.27 -36.34
N TRP A 119 -43.95 -0.90 -36.32
CA TRP A 119 -45.41 -1.03 -36.25
C TRP A 119 -45.79 -2.33 -35.51
N LYS A 120 -46.96 -2.34 -34.84
CA LYS A 120 -47.49 -3.54 -34.16
C LYS A 120 -48.33 -4.38 -35.11
N THR A 121 -48.02 -5.66 -35.27
CA THR A 121 -48.92 -6.66 -35.88
C THR A 121 -50.02 -7.08 -34.89
N PRO A 122 -51.26 -7.39 -35.33
CA PRO A 122 -52.41 -7.57 -34.43
C PRO A 122 -52.44 -8.87 -33.62
N THR A 123 -51.45 -9.78 -33.73
CA THR A 123 -51.63 -11.15 -33.21
C THR A 123 -50.39 -11.82 -32.60
N ALA A 124 -49.34 -11.09 -32.21
CA ALA A 124 -48.27 -11.67 -31.40
C ALA A 124 -47.50 -10.63 -30.58
N THR A 125 -47.28 -10.94 -29.31
CA THR A 125 -46.46 -10.22 -28.30
C THR A 125 -44.96 -10.25 -28.61
N VAL A 126 -44.56 -10.17 -29.89
CA VAL A 126 -43.16 -10.10 -30.29
C VAL A 126 -43.04 -9.17 -31.50
N ALA A 127 -42.41 -8.01 -31.30
CA ALA A 127 -42.06 -7.09 -32.38
C ALA A 127 -41.04 -7.77 -33.31
N ARG A 128 -41.34 -7.86 -34.60
CA ARG A 128 -40.38 -8.32 -35.63
C ARG A 128 -39.93 -7.15 -36.49
N CYS A 129 -38.62 -6.94 -36.57
CA CYS A 129 -38.00 -6.12 -37.60
C CYS A 129 -38.07 -6.88 -38.93
N SER A 130 -38.89 -6.43 -39.86
CA SER A 130 -38.94 -6.99 -41.23
C SER A 130 -37.94 -6.28 -42.12
N VAL A 131 -36.78 -6.91 -42.35
CA VAL A 131 -35.83 -6.50 -43.39
C VAL A 131 -36.45 -6.85 -44.75
N TRP A 132 -36.81 -5.83 -45.53
CA TRP A 132 -37.17 -6.02 -46.93
C TRP A 132 -35.89 -6.24 -47.74
N GLU A 133 -35.64 -7.49 -48.11
CA GLU A 133 -34.58 -7.87 -49.05
C GLU A 133 -35.16 -7.83 -50.46
N THR A 134 -35.00 -6.70 -51.15
CA THR A 134 -35.25 -6.62 -52.59
C THR A 134 -34.14 -7.40 -53.31
N ARG A 135 -34.41 -8.65 -53.68
CA ARG A 135 -33.51 -9.39 -54.59
C ARG A 135 -33.44 -8.67 -55.95
N PRO A 136 -32.26 -8.38 -56.51
CA PRO A 136 -32.16 -7.87 -57.87
C PRO A 136 -32.57 -8.98 -58.88
N PRO A 137 -33.22 -8.61 -60.01
CA PRO A 137 -33.56 -9.57 -61.05
C PRO A 137 -32.30 -10.13 -61.72
N VAL A 138 -32.34 -11.43 -62.03
CA VAL A 138 -31.27 -12.25 -62.64
C VAL A 138 -30.95 -11.80 -64.06
#